data_AF-A0A951CU18-F1
#
_entry.id   AF-A0A951CU18-F1
#
_cell.length_a   1.000
_cell.length_b   1.000
_cell.length_c   1.000
_cell.angle_alpha   90.00
_cell.angle_beta   90.00
_cell.angle_gamma   90.00
#
_symmetry.space_group_name_H-M   'P 1'
#
loop_
_entity.id
_entity.type
_entity.pdbx_description
1 polymer ?
#
loop_
_entity_poly.entity_id
_entity_poly.type
_entity_poly.pdbx_seq_one_letter_code
_entity_poly.pdbx_strand_id
1 'polypeptide(L)'
;MALAHHGLAVFDRTTPITLIGTVTEFHFTNPHCIIDFDVKAGNGRLQKWQGELTSPLHLKGWTATSLEAGNQVKITGYRAKSGAYYVWITRLVSSNGKEIRTNGDNLIPETP
;
A
#
# COMPACT_ATOMS: atom_id res chain seq x y z
N MET A 1 -9.40 -8.23 -24.85
CA MET A 1 -8.18 -8.78 -24.24
C MET A 1 -7.83 -7.92 -23.04
N ALA A 2 -8.26 -8.32 -21.85
CA ALA A 2 -7.89 -7.61 -20.63
C ALA A 2 -6.74 -8.38 -19.97
N LEU A 3 -5.51 -7.95 -20.22
CA LEU A 3 -4.34 -8.35 -19.43
C LEU A 3 -4.41 -7.65 -18.04
N ALA A 4 -5.48 -7.89 -17.30
CA ALA A 4 -5.69 -7.34 -15.95
C ALA A 4 -5.28 -8.33 -14.84
N HIS A 5 -4.34 -9.25 -15.11
CA HIS A 5 -3.89 -10.21 -14.10
C HIS A 5 -2.35 -10.42 -14.16
N HIS A 6 -1.59 -9.34 -14.03
CA HIS A 6 -0.21 -9.43 -13.52
C HIS A 6 -0.19 -9.43 -11.98
N GLY A 7 -1.34 -9.74 -11.36
CA GLY A 7 -1.62 -9.66 -9.94
C GLY A 7 -0.68 -10.55 -9.13
N LEU A 8 0.01 -9.93 -8.17
CA LEU A 8 0.70 -10.57 -7.05
C LEU A 8 1.87 -11.52 -7.35
N ALA A 9 2.02 -12.07 -8.55
CA ALA A 9 3.05 -13.08 -8.87
C ALA A 9 4.48 -12.55 -8.70
N VAL A 10 4.67 -11.25 -8.95
CA VAL A 10 5.96 -10.55 -8.80
C VAL A 10 6.30 -10.24 -7.34
N PHE A 11 5.37 -10.47 -6.40
CA PHE A 11 5.55 -10.20 -4.98
C PHE A 11 5.77 -11.48 -4.18
N ASP A 12 6.55 -11.36 -3.11
CA ASP A 12 6.74 -12.44 -2.14
C ASP A 12 5.59 -12.44 -1.14
N ARG A 13 4.69 -13.41 -1.34
CA ARG A 13 3.51 -13.61 -0.50
C ARG A 13 3.77 -14.47 0.72
N THR A 14 4.95 -15.08 0.81
CA THR A 14 5.30 -16.00 1.90
C THR A 14 5.87 -15.26 3.10
N THR A 15 6.49 -14.10 2.85
CA THR A 15 7.09 -13.25 3.89
C THR A 15 6.58 -11.81 3.78
N PRO A 16 5.39 -11.51 4.35
CA PRO A 16 4.90 -10.14 4.44
C PRO A 16 5.88 -9.26 5.22
N ILE A 17 6.08 -8.03 4.76
CA ILE A 17 6.88 -7.02 5.44
C ILE A 17 5.98 -5.96 6.06
N THR A 18 6.47 -5.32 7.13
CA THR A 18 5.84 -4.12 7.70
C THR A 18 6.81 -2.96 7.61
N LEU A 19 6.33 -1.85 7.05
CA LEU A 19 7.04 -0.60 6.86
C LEU A 19 6.32 0.51 7.63
N ILE A 20 7.09 1.40 8.22
CA ILE A 20 6.59 2.66 8.78
C ILE A 20 7.21 3.77 7.94
N GLY A 21 6.36 4.57 7.31
CA GLY A 21 6.81 5.62 6.41
C GLY A 21 5.92 6.85 6.45
N THR A 22 6.39 7.88 5.79
CA THR A 22 5.69 9.15 5.62
C THR A 22 5.20 9.25 4.19
N VAL A 23 3.90 9.46 4.00
CA VAL A 23 3.29 9.64 2.67
C VAL A 23 3.92 10.84 1.98
N THR A 24 4.33 10.65 0.73
CA THR A 24 4.77 11.75 -0.14
C THR A 24 3.71 12.08 -1.17
N GLU A 25 2.99 11.07 -1.68
CA GLU A 25 1.93 11.26 -2.66
C GLU A 25 0.92 10.10 -2.59
N PHE A 26 -0.36 10.39 -2.88
CA PHE A 26 -1.41 9.37 -2.97
C PHE A 26 -2.22 9.52 -4.26
N HIS A 27 -2.06 8.55 -5.15
CA HIS A 27 -2.76 8.43 -6.42
C HIS A 27 -4.02 7.60 -6.22
N PHE A 28 -5.14 8.26 -5.93
CA PHE A 28 -6.45 7.61 -5.77
C PHE A 28 -7.16 7.44 -7.12
N THR A 29 -6.57 6.61 -7.99
CA THR A 29 -7.02 6.38 -9.36
C THR A 29 -7.45 4.93 -9.60
N ASN A 30 -8.29 4.70 -10.60
CA ASN A 30 -8.68 3.36 -11.06
C ASN A 30 -7.78 2.97 -12.25
N PRO A 31 -7.21 1.75 -12.35
CA PRO A 31 -7.63 0.50 -11.69
C PRO A 31 -7.03 0.21 -10.30
N HIS A 32 -5.92 0.83 -9.92
CA HIS A 32 -5.26 0.63 -8.63
C HIS A 32 -4.86 1.96 -7.99
N CYS A 33 -5.09 2.07 -6.69
CA CYS A 33 -4.57 3.19 -5.91
C CYS A 33 -3.08 2.97 -5.62
N ILE A 34 -2.28 4.01 -5.78
CA ILE A 34 -0.82 3.97 -5.52
C ILE A 34 -0.49 4.98 -4.43
N ILE A 35 0.37 4.59 -3.50
CA ILE A 35 0.93 5.47 -2.48
C ILE A 35 2.45 5.53 -2.64
N ASP A 36 3.01 6.72 -2.77
CA ASP A 36 4.45 6.95 -2.64
C ASP A 36 4.74 7.39 -1.21
N PHE A 37 5.78 6.82 -0.60
CA PHE A 37 6.14 7.10 0.79
C PHE A 37 7.64 6.91 1.07
N ASP A 38 8.15 7.68 2.02
CA ASP A 38 9.53 7.59 2.47
C ASP A 38 9.64 6.74 3.74
N VAL A 39 10.54 5.76 3.72
CA VAL A 39 10.90 4.94 4.88
C VAL A 39 12.30 5.34 5.34
N LYS A 40 12.43 5.69 6.63
CA LYS A 40 13.74 5.96 7.23
C LYS A 40 14.47 4.64 7.51
N ALA A 41 15.55 4.40 6.77
CA ALA A 41 16.41 3.24 6.99
C ALA A 41 17.30 3.44 8.22
N GLY A 42 17.82 2.33 8.78
CA GLY A 42 18.69 2.36 9.97
C GLY A 42 20.00 3.14 9.80
N ASN A 43 20.44 3.37 8.55
CA ASN A 43 21.60 4.19 8.21
C ASN A 43 21.27 5.70 8.08
N GLY A 44 20.05 6.11 8.45
CA GLY A 44 19.59 7.49 8.35
C GLY A 44 19.15 7.94 6.95
N ARG A 45 19.30 7.11 5.92
CA ARG A 45 18.85 7.43 4.56
C ARG A 45 17.35 7.20 4.40
N LEU A 46 16.71 8.01 3.57
CA LEU A 46 15.33 7.77 3.15
C LEU A 46 15.33 6.81 1.96
N GLN A 47 14.50 5.78 2.05
CA GLN A 47 14.16 4.89 0.95
C GLN A 47 12.80 5.34 0.41
N LYS A 48 12.76 5.65 -0.89
CA LYS A 48 11.52 5.94 -1.58
C LYS A 48 10.83 4.62 -1.92
N TRP A 49 9.67 4.41 -1.33
CA TRP A 49 8.85 3.25 -1.58
C TRP A 49 7.60 3.64 -2.35
N GLN A 50 7.15 2.73 -3.19
CA GLN A 50 5.84 2.79 -3.79
C GLN A 50 5.02 1.58 -3.31
N GLY A 51 3.77 1.84 -2.97
CA GLY A 51 2.82 0.85 -2.49
C GLY A 51 1.60 0.81 -3.38
N GLU A 52 1.15 -0.39 -3.73
CA GLU A 52 -0.03 -0.61 -4.54
C GLU A 52 -1.17 -1.17 -3.69
N LEU A 53 -2.35 -0.59 -3.85
CA LEU A 53 -3.61 -0.99 -3.24
C LEU A 53 -4.56 -1.50 -4.33
N THR A 54 -5.69 -2.06 -3.89
CA THR A 54 -6.80 -2.39 -4.80
C THR A 54 -7.43 -1.12 -5.43
N SER A 55 -8.40 -1.32 -6.32
CA SER A 55 -9.19 -0.27 -6.93
C SER A 55 -9.83 0.66 -5.88
N PRO A 56 -9.94 1.97 -6.15
CA PRO A 56 -10.67 2.90 -5.29
C PRO A 56 -12.13 2.48 -5.10
N LEU A 57 -12.71 1.73 -6.06
CA LEU A 57 -14.06 1.17 -5.96
C LEU A 57 -14.23 0.20 -4.79
N HIS A 58 -13.14 -0.46 -4.38
CA HIS A 58 -13.14 -1.35 -3.22
C HIS A 58 -12.83 -0.61 -1.93
N LEU A 59 -12.11 0.53 -1.95
CA LEU A 59 -11.72 1.29 -0.77
C LEU A 59 -12.87 2.16 -0.21
N LYS A 60 -13.98 1.55 0.20
CA LYS A 60 -15.15 2.27 0.73
C LYS A 60 -14.76 3.18 1.90
N GLY A 61 -15.24 4.42 1.86
CA GLY A 61 -14.95 5.44 2.87
C GLY A 61 -13.58 6.11 2.70
N TRP A 62 -12.72 5.67 1.79
CA TRP A 62 -11.47 6.34 1.42
C TRP A 62 -11.66 7.27 0.22
N THR A 63 -10.87 8.32 0.19
CA THR A 63 -10.87 9.40 -0.81
C THR A 63 -9.43 9.78 -1.11
N ALA A 64 -9.22 10.57 -2.17
CA ALA A 64 -7.90 11.12 -2.52
C ALA A 64 -7.24 11.92 -1.38
N THR A 65 -8.03 12.46 -0.43
CA THR A 65 -7.54 13.22 0.73
C THR A 65 -7.35 12.38 1.98
N SER A 66 -7.60 11.06 1.92
CA SER A 66 -7.46 10.19 3.10
C SER A 66 -6.01 9.92 3.49
N LEU A 67 -5.06 10.14 2.57
CA LEU A 67 -3.62 10.00 2.77
C LEU A 67 -2.90 11.22 2.20
N GLU A 68 -2.80 12.26 3.02
CA GLU A 68 -2.10 13.48 2.62
C GLU A 68 -0.59 13.35 2.82
N ALA A 69 0.18 14.10 2.03
CA ALA A 69 1.62 14.17 2.19
C ALA A 69 2.00 14.61 3.62
N GLY A 70 3.03 13.97 4.19
CA GLY A 70 3.45 14.19 5.57
C GLY A 70 2.74 13.30 6.60
N ASN A 71 1.65 12.62 6.25
CA ASN A 71 1.00 11.67 7.15
C ASN A 71 1.88 10.44 7.38
N GLN A 72 1.92 9.95 8.61
CA GLN A 72 2.60 8.70 8.90
C GLN A 72 1.65 7.53 8.66
N VAL A 73 2.16 6.49 8.01
CA VAL A 73 1.43 5.26 7.73
C VAL A 73 2.25 4.05 8.17
N LYS A 74 1.55 3.05 8.68
CA LYS A 74 2.07 1.69 8.87
C LYS A 74 1.50 0.81 7.78
N ILE A 75 2.37 0.34 6.90
CA ILE A 75 2.04 -0.47 5.74
C ILE A 75 2.52 -1.90 5.98
N THR A 76 1.63 -2.87 5.83
CA THR A 76 1.99 -4.29 5.74
C THR A 76 1.62 -4.80 4.36
N GLY A 77 2.48 -5.62 3.78
CA GLY A 77 2.27 -6.10 2.43
C GLY A 77 3.33 -7.07 1.93
N TYR A 78 3.17 -7.47 0.67
CA TYR A 78 4.08 -8.35 -0.03
C TYR A 78 5.10 -7.53 -0.78
N ARG A 79 6.39 -7.73 -0.53
CA ARG A 79 7.46 -6.99 -1.23
C ARG A 79 7.68 -7.56 -2.63
N ALA A 80 8.05 -6.72 -3.59
CA ALA A 80 8.50 -7.17 -4.90
C ALA A 80 9.73 -8.09 -4.79
N LYS A 81 9.69 -9.25 -5.46
CA LYS A 81 10.77 -10.24 -5.51
C LYS A 81 12.04 -9.72 -6.19
N SER A 82 11.91 -8.69 -7.03
CA SER A 82 13.03 -8.05 -7.73
C SER A 82 13.97 -7.27 -6.80
N GLY A 83 13.59 -7.06 -5.54
CA GLY A 83 14.34 -6.23 -4.60
C GLY A 83 14.00 -4.75 -4.68
N ALA A 84 13.15 -4.33 -5.62
CA ALA A 84 12.62 -2.97 -5.69
C ALA A 84 11.94 -2.57 -4.37
N TYR A 85 11.93 -1.26 -4.09
CA TYR A 85 11.15 -0.67 -3.00
C TYR A 85 9.69 -0.54 -3.41
N TYR A 86 9.09 -1.70 -3.71
CA TYR A 86 7.71 -1.82 -4.16
C TYR A 86 6.98 -2.86 -3.32
N VAL A 87 5.77 -2.52 -2.89
CA VAL A 87 4.98 -3.37 -1.99
C VAL A 87 3.52 -3.44 -2.43
N TRP A 88 2.97 -4.64 -2.49
CA TRP A 88 1.53 -4.83 -2.56
C TRP A 88 0.94 -4.75 -1.17
N ILE A 89 0.09 -3.75 -0.92
CA ILE A 89 -0.44 -3.45 0.41
C ILE A 89 -1.61 -4.37 0.74
N THR A 90 -1.45 -5.15 1.80
CA THR A 90 -2.51 -5.97 2.41
C THR A 90 -3.10 -5.33 3.65
N ARG A 91 -2.37 -4.41 4.29
CA ARG A 91 -2.87 -3.61 5.40
C ARG A 91 -2.23 -2.24 5.40
N LEU A 92 -3.02 -1.19 5.56
CA LEU A 92 -2.55 0.17 5.79
C LEU A 92 -3.25 0.71 7.02
N VAL A 93 -2.49 1.26 7.96
CA VAL A 93 -3.02 2.03 9.09
C VAL A 93 -2.45 3.43 9.01
N SER A 94 -3.32 4.44 8.85
CA SER A 94 -2.92 5.84 8.87
C SER A 94 -2.88 6.37 10.30
N SER A 95 -2.11 7.44 10.52
CA SER A 95 -1.96 8.08 11.83
C SER A 95 -3.27 8.59 12.46
N ASN A 96 -4.30 8.84 11.65
CA ASN A 96 -5.64 9.20 12.10
C ASN A 96 -6.49 7.99 12.57
N GLY A 97 -5.91 6.79 12.60
CA GLY A 97 -6.58 5.56 13.06
C GLY A 97 -7.38 4.83 11.98
N LYS A 98 -7.49 5.38 10.76
CA LYS A 98 -8.18 4.72 9.65
C LYS A 98 -7.36 3.54 9.14
N GLU A 99 -8.05 2.45 8.81
CA GLU A 99 -7.41 1.22 8.37
C GLU A 99 -7.96 0.74 7.01
N ILE A 100 -7.09 0.13 6.22
CA ILE A 100 -7.43 -0.69 5.05
C ILE A 100 -6.93 -2.10 5.35
N ARG A 101 -7.76 -3.11 5.07
CA ARG A 101 -7.35 -4.51 5.00
C ARG A 101 -7.75 -5.11 3.67
N THR A 102 -6.79 -5.70 2.97
CA THR A 102 -7.00 -6.38 1.68
C THR A 102 -6.40 -7.79 1.72
N ASN A 103 -6.99 -8.70 0.95
CA ASN A 103 -6.43 -10.00 0.63
C ASN A 103 -6.17 -10.08 -0.87
N GLY A 104 -5.16 -9.35 -1.34
CA GLY A 104 -4.94 -9.13 -2.77
C GLY A 104 -5.84 -8.01 -3.29
N ASP A 105 -6.60 -8.28 -4.34
CA ASP A 105 -7.50 -7.28 -4.96
C ASP A 105 -8.79 -7.03 -4.17
N ASN A 106 -9.09 -7.85 -3.16
CA ASN A 106 -10.35 -7.75 -2.41
C ASN A 106 -10.12 -7.17 -1.02
N LEU A 107 -11.04 -6.32 -0.54
CA LEU A 107 -11.07 -5.95 0.87
C LEU A 107 -11.40 -7.16 1.75
N ILE A 108 -10.80 -7.20 2.93
CA ILE A 108 -11.24 -8.07 4.02
C ILE A 108 -12.30 -7.26 4.81
N PRO A 109 -13.53 -7.76 4.99
CA PRO A 109 -14.51 -7.11 5.84
C PRO A 109 -13.93 -6.84 7.23
N GLU A 110 -14.21 -5.67 7.79
CA GLU A 110 -14.00 -5.46 9.23
C GLU A 110 -14.84 -6.51 9.96
N THR A 111 -14.20 -7.35 10.79
CA THR A 111 -14.95 -8.30 11.65
C THR A 111 -15.90 -7.50 12.54
N PRO A 112 -17.16 -7.93 12.73
CA PRO A 112 -18.10 -7.27 13.64
C PRO A 112 -17.57 -7.20 15.08
#